data_AF-A0A7Z9YXF5-F1
#
_entry.id   AF-A0A7Z9YXF5-F1
#
_cell.length_a   1.000
_cell.length_b   1.000
_cell.length_c   1.000
_cell.angle_alpha   90.00
_cell.angle_beta   90.00
_cell.angle_gamma   90.00
#
_symmetry.space_group_name_H-M   'P 1'
#
loop_
_entity.id
_entity.type
_entity.pdbx_description
1 polymer ?
#
loop_
_entity_poly.entity_id
_entity_poly.type
_entity_poly.pdbx_seq_one_letter_code
_entity_poly.pdbx_strand_id
1 'polypeptide(L)'
;MIDLVKKALLTGVGVATLTKDKIEEVAKDFIEKGKMTEKEGRVFVDDLVSRSEESRVEFQKQIESRVQKILEKMDLAKKSEVDALKLEIEKLREELNKQQRFPNQPESHQ
;
A
#
# COMPACT_ATOMS: atom_id res chain seq x y z
N MET A 1 2.41 28.64 18.69
CA MET A 1 1.86 29.33 17.50
C MET A 1 2.21 28.61 16.20
N ILE A 2 3.48 28.24 15.99
CA ILE A 2 3.94 27.52 14.79
C ILE A 2 3.12 26.24 14.50
N ASP A 3 2.82 25.41 15.50
CA ASP A 3 1.98 24.22 15.31
C ASP A 3 0.58 24.50 14.76
N LEU A 4 -0.01 25.64 15.10
CA LEU A 4 -1.35 26.03 14.63
C LEU A 4 -1.32 26.41 13.16
N VAL A 5 -0.25 27.08 12.74
CA VAL A 5 0.03 27.40 11.32
C VAL A 5 0.28 26.13 10.53
N LYS A 6 1.08 25.20 11.08
CA LYS A 6 1.31 23.87 10.49
C LYS A 6 0.00 23.14 10.23
N LYS A 7 -0.85 23.05 11.25
CA LYS A 7 -2.17 22.41 11.15
C LYS A 7 -3.10 23.13 10.17
N ALA A 8 -3.11 24.46 10.17
CA ALA A 8 -3.91 25.26 9.25
C ALA A 8 -3.48 25.05 7.79
N LEU A 9 -2.17 24.98 7.51
CA LEU A 9 -1.65 24.66 6.17
C LEU A 9 -2.03 23.25 5.72
N LEU A 10 -1.78 22.25 6.56
CA LEU A 10 -2.13 20.86 6.28
C LEU A 10 -3.63 20.68 6.01
N THR A 11 -4.48 21.46 6.69
CA THR A 11 -5.94 21.41 6.52
C THR A 11 -6.43 22.24 5.33
N GLY A 12 -5.87 23.43 5.12
CA GLY A 12 -6.33 24.39 4.12
C GLY A 12 -5.79 24.16 2.71
N VAL A 13 -4.54 23.69 2.60
CA VAL A 13 -3.90 23.37 1.31
C VAL A 13 -4.12 21.90 0.97
N GLY A 14 -4.17 21.05 2.00
CA GLY A 14 -4.28 19.59 1.86
C GLY A 14 -2.91 18.92 1.72
N VAL A 15 -2.81 17.68 2.19
CA VAL A 15 -1.54 16.92 2.19
C VAL A 15 -1.07 16.53 0.78
N ALA A 16 -2.00 16.42 -0.16
CA ALA A 16 -1.72 16.02 -1.54
C ALA A 16 -0.96 17.09 -2.36
N THR A 17 -1.16 18.36 -2.02
CA THR A 17 -0.59 19.53 -2.70
C THR A 17 0.56 20.16 -1.90
N LEU A 18 0.83 19.65 -0.70
CA LEU A 18 1.95 20.06 0.15
C LEU A 18 3.27 19.57 -0.45
N THR A 19 3.94 20.44 -1.22
CA THR A 19 5.29 20.22 -1.75
C THR A 19 6.34 20.95 -0.91
N LYS A 20 7.60 20.50 -0.99
CA LYS A 20 8.72 21.18 -0.34
C LYS A 20 8.79 22.66 -0.73
N ASP A 21 8.72 22.95 -2.02
CA ASP A 21 8.73 24.32 -2.56
C ASP A 21 7.62 25.18 -1.95
N LYS A 22 6.41 24.63 -1.78
CA LYS A 22 5.29 25.39 -1.21
C LYS A 22 5.48 25.65 0.28
N ILE A 23 6.04 24.68 1.01
CA ILE A 23 6.36 24.84 2.43
C ILE A 23 7.46 25.90 2.60
N GLU A 24 8.48 25.89 1.74
CA GLU A 24 9.55 26.89 1.73
C GLU A 24 9.03 28.29 1.41
N GLU A 25 8.14 28.43 0.43
CA GLU A 25 7.48 29.70 0.10
C GLU A 25 6.74 30.27 1.33
N VAL A 26 5.94 29.44 2.00
CA VAL A 26 5.21 29.90 3.20
C VAL A 26 6.16 30.21 4.35
N ALA A 27 7.23 29.43 4.51
CA ALA A 27 8.24 29.71 5.53
C ALA A 27 8.91 31.08 5.30
N LYS A 28 9.30 31.36 4.05
CA LYS A 28 9.90 32.63 3.65
C LYS A 28 8.95 33.81 3.89
N ASP A 29 7.69 33.69 3.50
CA ASP A 29 6.64 34.68 3.71
C ASP A 29 6.49 35.08 5.19
N PHE A 30 6.61 34.10 6.08
CA PHE A 30 6.47 34.30 7.52
C PHE A 30 7.73 34.88 8.15
N ILE A 31 8.92 34.58 7.61
CA ILE A 31 10.16 35.25 7.98
C ILE A 31 10.11 36.73 7.59
N GLU A 32 9.71 37.03 6.35
CA GLU A 32 9.60 38.41 5.84
C GLU A 32 8.59 39.24 6.64
N LYS A 33 7.48 38.62 7.08
CA LYS A 33 6.47 39.26 7.94
C LYS A 33 6.90 39.37 9.41
N GLY A 34 8.12 38.97 9.77
CA GLY A 34 8.63 38.97 11.14
C GLY A 34 7.88 38.02 12.08
N LYS A 35 7.12 37.06 11.53
CA LYS A 35 6.34 36.08 12.29
C LYS A 35 7.16 34.85 12.69
N MET A 36 8.33 34.66 12.09
CA MET A 36 9.31 33.69 12.52
C MET A 36 10.73 34.13 12.19
N THR A 37 11.71 33.57 12.90
CA THR A 37 13.12 33.72 12.57
C THR A 37 13.55 32.73 11.48
N GLU A 38 14.69 32.98 10.81
CA GLU A 38 15.23 32.02 9.83
C GLU A 38 15.45 30.62 10.41
N LYS A 39 15.88 30.56 11.68
CA LYS A 39 16.11 29.29 12.37
C LYS A 39 14.80 28.52 12.55
N GLU A 40 13.73 29.21 12.95
CA GLU A 40 12.40 28.61 13.07
C GLU A 40 11.83 28.19 11.71
N GLY A 41 12.15 28.92 10.63
CA GLY A 41 11.75 28.57 9.27
C GLY A 41 12.34 27.27 8.78
N ARG A 42 13.63 27.03 9.01
CA ARG A 42 14.27 25.76 8.65
C ARG A 42 13.62 24.59 9.39
N VAL A 43 13.43 24.73 10.70
CA VAL A 43 12.76 23.70 11.53
C VAL A 43 11.30 23.49 11.10
N PHE A 44 10.61 24.55 10.68
CA PHE A 44 9.25 24.46 10.16
C PHE A 44 9.17 23.66 8.86
N VAL A 45 10.07 23.95 7.92
CA VAL A 45 10.15 23.25 6.63
C VAL A 45 10.42 21.76 6.86
N ASP A 46 11.47 21.44 7.63
CA ASP A 46 11.86 20.05 7.87
C ASP A 46 10.76 19.23 8.55
N ASP A 47 10.09 19.78 9.58
CA ASP A 47 9.01 19.08 10.26
C ASP A 47 7.78 18.87 9.37
N LEU A 48 7.42 19.84 8.53
CA LEU A 48 6.28 19.65 7.62
C LEU A 48 6.58 18.69 6.48
N VAL A 49 7.80 18.69 5.94
CA VAL A 49 8.22 17.72 4.93
C VAL A 49 8.17 16.32 5.52
N SER A 50 8.80 16.11 6.68
CA SER A 50 8.81 14.81 7.37
C SER A 50 7.39 14.30 7.66
N ARG A 51 6.53 15.14 8.26
CA ARG A 51 5.13 14.76 8.54
C ARG A 51 4.32 14.47 7.28
N SER A 52 4.59 15.17 6.18
CA SER A 52 3.93 14.91 4.90
C SER A 52 4.30 13.52 4.37
N GLU A 53 5.58 13.15 4.44
CA GLU A 53 6.07 11.82 4.05
C GLU A 53 5.49 10.71 4.93
N GLU A 54 5.53 10.87 6.25
CA GLU A 54 4.92 9.91 7.19
C GLU A 54 3.41 9.73 6.92
N SER A 55 2.69 10.84 6.73
CA SER A 55 1.26 10.80 6.46
C SER A 55 0.93 10.13 5.12
N ARG A 56 1.78 10.29 4.09
CA ARG A 56 1.64 9.58 2.80
C ARG A 56 1.81 8.08 2.95
N VAL A 57 2.84 7.63 3.70
CA VAL A 57 3.08 6.20 3.93
C VAL A 57 1.92 5.57 4.68
N GLU A 58 1.43 6.22 5.73
CA GLU A 58 0.31 5.72 6.51
C GLU A 58 -0.99 5.68 5.68
N PHE A 59 -1.23 6.71 4.86
CA PHE A 59 -2.36 6.74 3.94
C PHE A 59 -2.32 5.62 2.90
N GLN A 60 -1.14 5.35 2.32
CA GLN A 60 -0.94 4.26 1.37
C GLN A 60 -1.27 2.90 2.02
N LYS A 61 -0.77 2.64 3.24
CA LYS A 61 -1.10 1.41 3.99
C LYS A 61 -2.60 1.27 4.24
N GLN A 62 -3.27 2.36 4.61
CA GLN A 62 -4.72 2.35 4.81
C GLN A 62 -5.47 2.06 3.53
N ILE A 63 -5.04 2.60 2.39
CA ILE A 63 -5.62 2.28 1.08
C ILE A 63 -5.43 0.80 0.77
N GLU A 64 -4.20 0.29 0.88
CA GLU A 64 -3.90 -1.12 0.61
C GLU A 64 -4.76 -2.05 1.46
N SER A 65 -4.85 -1.77 2.77
CA SER A 65 -5.70 -2.54 3.68
C SER A 65 -7.18 -2.46 3.30
N ARG A 66 -7.68 -1.29 2.90
CA ARG A 66 -9.08 -1.13 2.46
C ARG A 66 -9.36 -1.88 1.16
N VAL A 67 -8.46 -1.78 0.19
CA VAL A 67 -8.57 -2.51 -1.08
C VAL A 67 -8.54 -4.01 -0.82
N GLN A 68 -7.60 -4.50 0.00
CA GLN A 68 -7.53 -5.90 0.36
C GLN A 68 -8.84 -6.39 1.02
N LYS A 69 -9.39 -5.64 1.97
CA LYS A 69 -10.68 -5.97 2.61
C LYS A 69 -11.85 -5.97 1.62
N ILE A 70 -11.84 -5.10 0.61
CA ILE A 70 -12.86 -5.10 -0.44
C ILE A 70 -12.71 -6.35 -1.31
N LEU A 71 -11.48 -6.67 -1.71
CA LEU A 71 -11.17 -7.86 -2.50
C LEU A 71 -11.48 -9.16 -1.75
N GLU A 72 -11.39 -9.18 -0.41
CA GLU A 72 -11.81 -10.33 0.42
C GLU A 72 -13.33 -10.43 0.56
N LYS A 73 -14.06 -9.31 0.43
CA LYS A 73 -15.54 -9.27 0.50
C LYS A 73 -16.19 -9.58 -0.84
N MET A 74 -15.54 -9.20 -1.92
CA MET A 74 -15.88 -9.72 -3.24
C MET A 74 -15.39 -11.16 -3.23
N ASP A 75 -16.23 -12.14 -3.54
CA ASP A 75 -15.92 -13.57 -3.50
C ASP A 75 -14.93 -13.96 -4.62
N LEU A 76 -13.77 -13.28 -4.66
CA LEU A 76 -12.75 -13.32 -5.69
C LEU A 76 -11.63 -14.24 -5.21
N ALA A 77 -11.45 -15.36 -5.89
CA ALA A 77 -10.32 -16.24 -5.64
C ALA A 77 -9.00 -15.51 -5.93
N LYS A 78 -8.06 -15.58 -4.99
CA LYS A 78 -6.71 -15.05 -5.19
C LYS A 78 -6.02 -15.88 -6.27
N LYS A 79 -5.17 -15.24 -7.08
CA LYS A 79 -4.40 -15.94 -8.12
C LYS A 79 -3.60 -17.13 -7.54
N SER A 80 -3.03 -16.97 -6.35
CA SER A 80 -2.31 -18.04 -5.65
C SER A 80 -3.18 -19.24 -5.31
N GLU A 81 -4.45 -19.02 -4.93
CA GLU A 81 -5.40 -20.09 -4.63
C GLU A 81 -5.79 -20.84 -5.92
N VAL A 82 -6.01 -20.10 -7.01
CA VAL A 82 -6.28 -20.67 -8.34
C VAL A 82 -5.09 -21.50 -8.85
N ASP A 83 -3.87 -20.99 -8.68
CA ASP A 83 -2.66 -21.69 -9.11
C ASP A 83 -2.41 -22.94 -8.26
N ALA A 84 -2.69 -22.90 -6.94
CA ALA A 84 -2.64 -24.06 -6.07
C ALA A 84 -3.65 -25.14 -6.49
N LEU A 85 -4.91 -24.74 -6.77
CA LEU A 85 -5.94 -25.66 -7.26
C LEU A 85 -5.57 -26.29 -8.60
N LYS A 86 -4.97 -25.54 -9.54
CA LYS A 86 -4.48 -26.12 -10.80
C LYS A 86 -3.41 -27.19 -10.56
N LEU A 87 -2.50 -26.94 -9.63
CA LEU A 87 -1.40 -27.86 -9.33
C LEU A 87 -1.92 -29.15 -8.68
N GLU A 88 -2.94 -29.03 -7.82
CA GLU A 88 -3.63 -30.17 -7.23
C GLU A 88 -4.43 -30.97 -8.28
N ILE A 89 -5.12 -30.27 -9.20
CA ILE A 89 -5.82 -30.90 -10.34
C ILE A 89 -4.83 -31.70 -11.20
N GLU A 90 -3.65 -31.16 -11.51
CA GLU A 90 -2.65 -31.87 -12.30
C GLU A 90 -2.11 -33.11 -11.56
N LYS A 91 -1.83 -33.02 -10.26
CA LYS A 91 -1.44 -34.19 -9.45
C LYS A 91 -2.51 -35.28 -9.46
N LEU A 92 -3.77 -34.92 -9.24
CA LEU A 92 -4.88 -35.86 -9.25
C LEU A 92 -5.04 -36.51 -10.64
N ARG A 93 -4.86 -35.74 -11.73
CA ARG A 93 -4.86 -36.27 -13.11
C ARG A 93 -3.74 -37.28 -13.33
N GLU A 94 -2.54 -37.01 -12.84
CA GLU A 94 -1.43 -37.96 -12.92
C GLU A 94 -1.70 -39.25 -12.12
N GLU A 95 -2.26 -39.14 -10.91
CA GLU A 95 -2.61 -40.29 -10.08
C GLU A 95 -3.71 -41.15 -10.72
N LEU A 96 -4.76 -40.53 -11.26
CA LEU A 96 -5.80 -41.22 -12.01
C LEU A 96 -5.24 -41.93 -13.25
N ASN A 97 -4.36 -41.28 -14.01
CA ASN A 97 -3.71 -41.90 -15.17
C ASN A 97 -2.83 -43.09 -14.77
N LYS A 98 -2.14 -43.01 -13.62
CA LYS A 98 -1.39 -44.16 -13.08
C LYS A 98 -2.35 -45.30 -12.72
N GLN A 99 -3.44 -45.02 -11.98
CA GLN A 99 -4.43 -46.03 -11.60
C GLN A 99 -5.12 -46.69 -12.81
N GLN A 100 -5.47 -45.91 -13.84
CA GLN A 100 -6.06 -46.41 -15.09
C GLN A 100 -5.07 -47.21 -15.95
N ARG A 101 -3.77 -47.10 -15.71
CA ARG A 101 -2.74 -47.94 -16.34
C ARG A 101 -2.63 -49.33 -15.72
N PHE A 102 -3.19 -49.55 -14.53
CA PHE A 102 -3.10 -50.81 -13.77
C PHE A 102 -4.33 -51.75 -13.75
N PRO A 103 -5.47 -51.57 -14.46
CA PRO A 103 -6.57 -52.53 -14.40
C PRO A 103 -6.55 -53.62 -15.50
N ASN A 104 -5.56 -53.62 -16.41
CA ASN A 104 -5.49 -54.58 -17.52
C ASN A 104 -4.22 -55.45 -17.49
N GLN A 105 -3.91 -56.08 -16.34
CA GLN A 105 -3.16 -57.33 -16.39
C GLN A 105 -4.19 -58.45 -16.59
N PRO A 106 -4.28 -59.07 -17.79
CA PRO A 106 -5.17 -60.20 -17.99
C PRO A 106 -4.71 -61.33 -17.07
N GLU A 107 -5.66 -61.90 -16.32
CA GLU A 107 -5.50 -63.16 -15.62
C GLU A 107 -5.02 -64.21 -16.64
N SER A 108 -3.71 -64.46 -16.69
CA SER A 108 -3.16 -65.59 -17.41
C SER A 108 -3.45 -66.83 -16.57
N HIS A 109 -4.60 -67.43 -16.84
CA HIS A 109 -4.82 -68.85 -16.62
C HIS A 109 -3.65 -69.64 -17.22
N GLN A 110 -2.94 -70.37 -16.35
CA GLN A 110 -2.41 -71.71 -16.61
C GLN A 110 -2.12 -72.39 -15.28
#